data_AF-A0A7W8JMQ5-F1
#
_entry.id   AF-A0A7W8JMQ5-F1
#
_cell.length_a   1.000
_cell.length_b   1.000
_cell.length_c   1.000
_cell.angle_alpha   90.00
_cell.angle_beta   90.00
_cell.angle_gamma   90.00
#
_symmetry.space_group_name_H-M   'P 1'
#
loop_
_entity.id
_entity.type
_entity.pdbx_description
1 polymer ?
#
loop_
_entity_poly.entity_id
_entity_poly.type
_entity_poly.pdbx_seq_one_letter_code
_entity_poly.pdbx_strand_id
1 'polypeptide(L)'
;MRVALMILLGLVIGIIGTANVMSTLAARNPMPKAVMATMNYHMDALSQALKSKQCAAIGIQHHLERVQSTATDIAPTFGIPDQPFTDAATLLQTRVTQALQSSPADCPALAAAVKSVGEACKSCHDKYR
;
A
#
# COMPACT_ATOMS: atom_id res chain seq x y z
N MET A 1 -10.50 27.33 -48.61
CA MET A 1 -9.41 26.34 -48.36
C MET A 1 -8.67 26.57 -47.03
N ARG A 2 -8.14 27.76 -46.73
CA ARG A 2 -7.37 28.02 -45.50
C ARG A 2 -8.11 27.69 -44.19
N VAL A 3 -9.39 28.06 -44.06
CA VAL A 3 -10.18 27.79 -42.86
C VAL A 3 -10.44 26.29 -42.66
N ALA A 4 -10.77 25.56 -43.72
CA ALA A 4 -10.97 24.11 -43.66
C ALA A 4 -9.69 23.37 -43.24
N LEU A 5 -8.52 23.82 -43.72
CA LEU A 5 -7.22 23.27 -43.31
C LEU A 5 -6.92 23.52 -41.83
N MET A 6 -7.26 24.70 -41.31
CA MET A 6 -7.08 25.03 -39.89
C MET A 6 -8.01 24.20 -38.98
N ILE A 7 -9.25 23.98 -39.41
CA ILE A 7 -10.20 23.11 -38.69
C ILE A 7 -9.70 21.67 -38.68
N LEU A 8 -9.23 21.16 -39.82
CA LEU A 8 -8.68 19.81 -39.93
C LEU A 8 -7.42 19.65 -39.05
N LEU A 9 -6.53 20.65 -39.07
CA LEU A 9 -5.34 20.66 -38.21
C LEU A 9 -5.72 20.64 -36.72
N GLY A 10 -6.65 21.50 -36.30
CA GLY A 10 -7.14 21.53 -34.93
C GLY A 10 -7.77 20.21 -34.49
N LEU A 11 -8.55 19.57 -35.37
CA LEU A 11 -9.14 18.26 -35.11
C LEU A 11 -8.08 17.18 -34.94
N VAL A 12 -7.08 17.13 -35.82
CA VAL A 12 -5.98 16.15 -35.74
C VAL A 12 -5.19 16.33 -34.44
N ILE A 13 -4.84 17.57 -34.08
CA ILE A 13 -4.14 17.87 -32.82
C ILE A 13 -5.01 17.47 -31.61
N GLY A 14 -6.32 17.76 -31.64
CA GLY A 14 -7.25 17.39 -30.58
C GLY A 14 -7.38 15.88 -30.39
N ILE A 15 -7.47 15.12 -31.48
CA ILE A 15 -7.53 13.64 -31.43
C ILE A 15 -6.24 13.07 -30.85
N ILE A 16 -5.08 13.52 -31.34
CA ILE A 16 -3.78 13.05 -30.85
C ILE A 16 -3.61 13.40 -29.37
N GLY A 17 -3.94 14.62 -28.97
CA GLY A 17 -3.87 15.04 -27.57
C GLY A 17 -4.75 14.18 -26.65
N THR A 18 -6.00 13.94 -27.04
CA THR A 18 -6.95 13.13 -26.25
C THR A 18 -6.50 11.68 -26.16
N ALA A 19 -6.01 11.08 -27.25
CA ALA A 19 -5.50 9.71 -27.26
C ALA A 19 -4.28 9.54 -26.34
N ASN A 20 -3.34 10.49 -26.34
CA ASN A 20 -2.19 10.47 -25.45
C ASN A 20 -2.60 10.60 -23.98
N VAL A 21 -3.50 11.53 -23.65
CA VAL A 21 -4.02 11.67 -22.28
C VAL A 21 -4.70 10.39 -21.81
N MET A 22 -5.59 9.79 -22.62
CA MET A 22 -6.24 8.53 -22.28
C MET A 22 -5.23 7.38 -22.13
N SER A 23 -4.21 7.31 -22.98
CA SER A 23 -3.15 6.30 -22.88
C SER A 23 -2.34 6.45 -21.58
N THR A 24 -1.96 7.67 -21.21
CA THR A 24 -1.21 7.91 -19.95
C THR A 24 -2.05 7.59 -18.72
N LEU A 25 -3.35 7.90 -18.75
CA LEU A 25 -4.25 7.58 -17.65
C LEU A 25 -4.49 6.07 -17.55
N ALA A 26 -4.61 5.37 -18.68
CA ALA A 26 -4.71 3.92 -18.73
C ALA A 26 -3.42 3.23 -18.24
N ALA A 27 -2.26 3.81 -18.52
CA ALA A 27 -0.97 3.33 -18.03
C ALA A 27 -0.73 3.61 -16.54
N ARG A 28 -1.57 4.44 -15.90
CA ARG A 28 -1.44 4.75 -14.48
C ARG A 28 -1.87 3.55 -13.64
N ASN A 29 -0.92 2.94 -12.93
CA ASN A 29 -1.22 1.92 -11.94
C ASN A 29 -1.44 2.56 -10.55
N PRO A 30 -2.68 2.63 -10.02
CA PRO A 30 -2.94 3.20 -8.69
C PRO A 30 -2.55 2.25 -7.55
N MET A 31 -2.29 0.97 -7.85
CA MET A 31 -2.15 -0.07 -6.83
C MET A 31 -1.02 0.18 -5.82
N PRO A 32 0.21 0.61 -6.20
CA PRO A 32 1.28 0.79 -5.20
C PRO A 32 0.90 1.76 -4.09
N LYS A 33 0.21 2.85 -4.46
CA LYS A 33 -0.32 3.82 -3.50
C LYS A 33 -1.48 3.25 -2.69
N ALA A 34 -2.38 2.50 -3.32
CA ALA A 34 -3.54 1.91 -2.66
C ALA A 34 -3.12 0.88 -1.59
N VAL A 35 -2.14 0.02 -1.89
CA VAL A 35 -1.56 -0.94 -0.94
C VAL A 35 -1.03 -0.21 0.29
N MET A 36 -0.16 0.79 0.11
CA MET A 36 0.43 1.53 1.23
C MET A 36 -0.60 2.32 2.04
N ALA A 37 -1.58 2.96 1.37
CA ALA A 37 -2.63 3.70 2.05
C ALA A 37 -3.53 2.79 2.90
N THR A 38 -3.89 1.61 2.36
CA THR A 38 -4.74 0.63 3.06
C THR A 38 -4.01 0.03 4.27
N MET A 39 -2.73 -0.31 4.11
CA MET A 39 -1.91 -0.78 5.23
C MET A 39 -1.77 0.28 6.32
N ASN A 40 -1.50 1.53 5.95
CA ASN A 40 -1.39 2.63 6.91
C ASN A 40 -2.68 2.84 7.70
N TYR A 41 -3.85 2.79 7.04
CA TYR A 41 -5.15 2.89 7.70
C TYR A 41 -5.31 1.84 8.83
N HIS A 42 -4.95 0.59 8.57
CA HIS A 42 -5.06 -0.48 9.57
C HIS A 42 -3.99 -0.38 10.67
N MET A 43 -2.76 0.02 10.33
CA MET A 43 -1.71 0.27 11.33
C MET A 43 -2.04 1.47 12.25
N ASP A 44 -2.67 2.50 11.71
CA ASP A 44 -3.15 3.65 12.48
C ASP A 44 -4.30 3.26 13.42
N ALA A 45 -5.20 2.36 13.00
CA ALA A 45 -6.26 1.84 13.85
C ALA A 45 -5.68 1.02 15.04
N LEU A 46 -4.69 0.17 14.79
CA LEU A 46 -3.97 -0.56 15.86
C LEU A 46 -3.26 0.41 16.82
N SER A 47 -2.61 1.43 16.28
CA SER A 47 -1.94 2.48 17.08
C SER A 47 -2.93 3.29 17.91
N GLN A 48 -4.12 3.56 17.37
CA GLN A 48 -5.20 4.23 18.11
C GLN A 48 -5.75 3.35 19.23
N ALA A 49 -5.93 2.05 19.00
CA ALA A 49 -6.35 1.10 20.04
C ALA A 49 -5.37 1.10 21.23
N LEU A 50 -4.06 1.16 20.97
CA LEU A 50 -3.04 1.32 22.01
C LEU A 50 -3.17 2.63 22.78
N LYS A 51 -3.34 3.75 22.07
CA LYS A 51 -3.48 5.08 22.69
C LYS A 51 -4.74 5.20 23.54
N SER A 52 -5.84 4.58 23.12
CA SER A 52 -7.11 4.58 23.84
C SER A 52 -7.21 3.48 24.90
N LYS A 53 -6.21 2.59 25.00
CA LYS A 53 -6.21 1.38 25.85
C LYS A 53 -7.38 0.42 25.56
N GLN A 54 -7.90 0.44 24.33
CA GLN A 54 -9.01 -0.39 23.88
C GLN A 54 -8.48 -1.61 23.10
N CYS A 55 -7.70 -2.44 23.77
CA CYS A 55 -6.98 -3.55 23.12
C CYS A 55 -7.80 -4.85 23.09
N ALA A 56 -9.11 -4.77 22.81
CA ALA A 56 -9.97 -5.94 22.73
C ALA A 56 -9.67 -6.78 21.48
N ALA A 57 -9.62 -8.10 21.64
CA ALA A 57 -9.12 -9.05 20.65
C ALA A 57 -9.80 -8.95 19.26
N ILE A 58 -11.14 -8.78 19.20
CA ILE A 58 -11.89 -8.81 17.93
C ILE A 58 -11.47 -7.65 17.00
N GLY A 59 -11.32 -6.43 17.55
CA GLY A 59 -10.94 -5.26 16.74
C GLY A 59 -9.49 -5.30 16.27
N ILE A 60 -8.60 -5.84 17.11
CA ILE A 60 -7.17 -6.00 16.78
C ILE A 60 -6.98 -7.04 15.67
N GLN A 61 -7.61 -8.20 15.81
CA GLN A 61 -7.44 -9.32 14.89
C GLN A 61 -7.81 -8.91 13.46
N HIS A 62 -8.96 -8.27 13.29
CA HIS A 62 -9.40 -7.75 11.99
C HIS A 62 -8.34 -6.85 11.35
N HIS A 63 -7.77 -5.88 12.09
CA HIS A 63 -6.77 -4.99 11.51
C HIS A 63 -5.46 -5.70 11.14
N LEU A 64 -5.01 -6.65 11.96
CA LEU A 64 -3.83 -7.46 11.64
C LEU A 64 -4.06 -8.35 10.41
N GLU A 65 -5.24 -8.95 10.25
CA GLU A 65 -5.60 -9.76 9.07
C GLU A 65 -5.63 -8.93 7.79
N ARG A 66 -6.12 -7.69 7.88
CA ARG A 66 -6.11 -6.77 6.75
C ARG A 66 -4.70 -6.35 6.35
N VAL A 67 -3.79 -6.14 7.31
CA VAL A 67 -2.36 -5.91 7.03
C VAL A 67 -1.73 -7.18 6.44
N GLN A 68 -2.04 -8.35 7.03
CA GLN A 68 -1.99 -9.72 6.48
C GLN A 68 -2.09 -9.74 4.96
N SER A 69 -3.35 -9.68 4.54
CA SER A 69 -3.76 -9.82 3.15
C SER A 69 -3.19 -8.72 2.27
N THR A 70 -3.08 -7.48 2.73
CA THR A 70 -2.58 -6.39 1.87
C THR A 70 -1.06 -6.50 1.65
N ALA A 71 -0.30 -7.06 2.60
CA ALA A 71 1.14 -7.23 2.45
C ALA A 71 1.52 -8.23 1.34
N THR A 72 0.63 -9.15 0.96
CA THR A 72 0.87 -10.08 -0.15
C THR A 72 0.84 -9.38 -1.51
N ASP A 73 0.22 -8.19 -1.59
CA ASP A 73 0.10 -7.44 -2.83
C ASP A 73 1.34 -6.58 -3.14
N ILE A 74 2.28 -6.42 -2.18
CA ILE A 74 3.44 -5.52 -2.33
C ILE A 74 4.31 -5.92 -3.53
N ALA A 75 4.82 -7.16 -3.56
CA ALA A 75 5.71 -7.62 -4.63
C ALA A 75 5.06 -7.53 -6.04
N PRO A 76 3.86 -8.09 -6.29
CA PRO A 76 3.26 -8.04 -7.63
C PRO A 76 2.84 -6.62 -8.05
N THR A 77 2.53 -5.74 -7.10
CA THR A 77 2.07 -4.37 -7.38
C THR A 77 3.22 -3.42 -7.69
N PHE A 78 4.32 -3.51 -6.94
CA PHE A 78 5.46 -2.60 -7.10
C PHE A 78 6.40 -3.03 -8.24
N GLY A 79 6.50 -4.33 -8.53
CA GLY A 79 7.25 -4.83 -9.68
C GLY A 79 8.74 -4.49 -9.68
N ILE A 80 9.33 -4.19 -8.51
CA ILE A 80 10.76 -3.87 -8.36
C ILE A 80 11.53 -5.20 -8.37
N PRO A 81 12.39 -5.48 -9.37
CA PRO A 81 13.10 -6.75 -9.51
C PRO A 81 14.35 -6.82 -8.63
N ASP A 82 14.30 -6.22 -7.44
CA ASP A 82 15.42 -6.10 -6.51
C ASP A 82 15.25 -7.10 -5.37
N GLN A 83 16.27 -7.94 -5.13
CA GLN A 83 16.21 -8.96 -4.10
C GLN A 83 16.02 -8.35 -2.69
N PRO A 84 16.80 -7.31 -2.30
CA PRO A 84 16.58 -6.61 -1.03
C PRO A 84 15.15 -6.04 -0.84
N PHE A 85 14.48 -5.60 -1.92
CA PHE A 85 13.07 -5.16 -1.83
C PHE A 85 12.15 -6.34 -1.50
N THR A 86 12.33 -7.45 -2.23
CA THR A 86 11.53 -8.67 -2.04
C THR A 86 11.75 -9.27 -0.65
N ASP A 87 12.98 -9.25 -0.14
CA ASP A 87 13.32 -9.70 1.20
C ASP A 87 12.65 -8.81 2.27
N ALA A 88 12.65 -7.49 2.09
CA ALA A 88 11.98 -6.56 3.00
C ALA A 88 10.44 -6.76 3.01
N ALA A 89 9.84 -6.99 1.83
CA ALA A 89 8.41 -7.32 1.72
C ALA A 89 8.09 -8.65 2.42
N THR A 90 8.94 -9.67 2.26
CA THR A 90 8.80 -10.98 2.90
C THR A 90 8.97 -10.89 4.42
N LEU A 91 9.91 -10.07 4.89
CA LEU A 91 10.11 -9.79 6.31
C LEU A 91 8.84 -9.21 6.93
N LEU A 92 8.23 -8.22 6.29
CA LEU A 92 6.96 -7.65 6.73
C LEU A 92 5.84 -8.69 6.80
N GLN A 93 5.66 -9.51 5.76
CA GLN A 93 4.66 -10.60 5.77
C GLN A 93 4.89 -11.57 6.94
N THR A 94 6.16 -11.88 7.22
CA THR A 94 6.55 -12.75 8.35
C THR A 94 6.18 -12.12 9.68
N ARG A 95 6.51 -10.83 9.90
CA ARG A 95 6.20 -10.12 11.17
C ARG A 95 4.70 -10.01 11.42
N VAL A 96 3.91 -9.73 10.38
CA VAL A 96 2.45 -9.61 10.54
C VAL A 96 1.83 -10.99 10.79
N THR A 97 2.31 -12.04 10.13
CA THR A 97 1.86 -13.41 10.40
C THR A 97 2.18 -13.85 11.83
N GLN A 98 3.37 -13.52 12.34
CA GLN A 98 3.74 -13.74 13.75
C GLN A 98 2.83 -12.97 14.70
N ALA A 99 2.52 -11.70 14.39
CA ALA A 99 1.58 -10.89 15.18
C ALA A 99 0.19 -11.53 15.24
N LEU A 100 -0.33 -12.03 14.12
CA LEU A 100 -1.61 -12.74 14.08
C LEU A 100 -1.60 -14.04 14.90
N GLN A 101 -0.56 -14.85 14.73
CA GLN A 101 -0.41 -16.11 15.46
C GLN A 101 -0.27 -15.93 16.97
N SER A 102 0.29 -14.80 17.41
CA SER A 102 0.41 -14.46 18.83
C SER A 102 -0.92 -14.13 19.50
N SER A 103 -1.98 -13.87 18.72
CA SER A 103 -3.32 -13.48 19.18
C SER A 103 -3.29 -12.47 20.35
N PRO A 104 -2.85 -11.22 20.11
CA PRO A 104 -2.69 -10.23 21.18
C PRO A 104 -4.00 -9.98 21.92
N ALA A 105 -4.06 -10.41 23.18
CA ALA A 105 -5.25 -10.31 24.02
C ALA A 105 -5.23 -9.08 24.96
N ASP A 106 -4.11 -8.35 25.01
CA ASP A 106 -3.93 -7.17 25.85
C ASP A 106 -3.06 -6.09 25.17
N CYS A 107 -2.98 -4.92 25.79
CA CYS A 107 -2.23 -3.80 25.23
C CYS A 107 -0.71 -4.02 25.18
N PRO A 108 -0.05 -4.64 26.18
CA PRO A 108 1.36 -4.99 26.08
C PRO A 108 1.68 -5.91 24.89
N ALA A 109 0.90 -6.98 24.70
CA ALA A 109 1.06 -7.89 23.57
C ALA A 109 0.82 -7.16 22.24
N LEU A 110 -0.23 -6.33 22.16
CA LEU A 110 -0.50 -5.52 20.99
C LEU A 110 0.65 -4.56 20.68
N ALA A 111 1.21 -3.91 21.70
CA ALA A 111 2.31 -2.97 21.54
C ALA A 111 3.56 -3.65 20.96
N ALA A 112 3.88 -4.86 21.44
CA ALA A 112 4.98 -5.67 20.90
C ALA A 112 4.73 -6.04 19.43
N ALA A 113 3.52 -6.47 19.09
CA ALA A 113 3.13 -6.80 17.72
C ALA A 113 3.22 -5.59 16.77
N VAL A 114 2.63 -4.45 17.16
CA VAL A 114 2.65 -3.21 16.37
C VAL A 114 4.07 -2.71 16.17
N LYS A 115 4.92 -2.77 17.21
CA LYS A 115 6.33 -2.40 17.11
C LYS A 115 7.08 -3.28 16.10
N SER A 116 6.95 -4.61 16.22
CA SER A 116 7.59 -5.58 15.33
C SER A 116 7.22 -5.37 13.85
N VAL A 117 5.92 -5.16 13.58
CA VAL A 117 5.43 -4.84 12.22
C VAL A 117 5.94 -3.47 11.75
N GLY A 118 5.89 -2.46 12.62
CA GLY A 118 6.37 -1.11 12.31
C GLY A 118 7.86 -1.04 11.98
N GLU A 119 8.69 -1.84 12.65
CA GLU A 119 10.12 -1.98 12.33
C GLU A 119 10.33 -2.58 10.93
N ALA A 120 9.55 -3.59 10.55
CA ALA A 120 9.59 -4.14 9.19
C ALA A 120 9.16 -3.10 8.14
N CYS A 121 8.07 -2.36 8.39
CA CYS A 121 7.65 -1.24 7.54
C CYS A 121 8.77 -0.21 7.38
N LYS A 122 9.40 0.21 8.49
CA LYS A 122 10.51 1.18 8.48
C LYS A 122 11.72 0.66 7.69
N SER A 123 12.10 -0.60 7.87
CA SER A 123 13.26 -1.18 7.18
C SER A 123 13.14 -1.14 5.65
N CYS A 124 11.92 -1.30 5.13
CA CYS A 124 11.63 -1.14 3.71
C CYS A 124 11.62 0.35 3.32
N HIS A 125 10.88 1.19 4.05
CA HIS A 125 10.73 2.61 3.71
C HIS A 125 12.03 3.42 3.81
N ASP A 126 12.98 3.05 4.67
CA ASP A 126 14.27 3.72 4.74
C ASP A 126 15.08 3.61 3.43
N LYS A 127 14.73 2.69 2.53
CA LYS A 127 15.40 2.46 1.24
C LYS A 127 14.54 2.79 0.01
N TYR A 128 13.23 2.58 0.08
CA TYR A 128 12.35 2.60 -1.10
C TYR A 128 11.28 3.70 -1.09
N ARG A 129 11.30 4.62 -0.12
CA ARG A 129 10.37 5.75 -0.02
C ARG A 129 11.12 7.07 0.05
#